data_AF-J7K054-F1
#
_entry.id   AF-J7K054-F1
#
_cell.length_a   1.000
_cell.length_b   1.000
_cell.length_c   1.000
_cell.angle_alpha   90.00
_cell.angle_beta   90.00
_cell.angle_gamma   90.00
#
_symmetry.space_group_name_H-M   'P 1'
#
loop_
_entity.id
_entity.type
_entity.pdbx_description
1 polymer ?
#
loop_
_entity_poly.entity_id
_entity_poly.type
_entity_poly.pdbx_seq_one_letter_code
_entity_poly.pdbx_strand_id
1 'polypeptide(L)'
;RRDKISKVKTAALKGSPQRRGVCTRVYTTTPKKPNSALRKVARVKLTSQVEVTAYIPGEGHNLQEHSMVLVRGGRVRDLPGVRYKIIRGSLDTQGVKN
;
A
#
# COMPACT_ATOMS: atom_id res chain seq x y z
N ARG A 1 7.84 -29.26 -23.97
CA ARG A 1 8.49 -28.11 -23.30
C ARG A 1 7.50 -27.59 -22.27
N ARG A 2 7.81 -27.59 -20.96
CA ARG A 2 6.92 -26.97 -19.95
C ARG A 2 7.27 -25.51 -19.84
N ASP A 3 6.27 -24.64 -19.95
CA ASP A 3 6.49 -23.20 -19.80
C ASP A 3 6.80 -22.85 -18.35
N LYS A 4 7.73 -21.91 -18.14
CA LYS A 4 8.11 -21.46 -16.80
C LYS A 4 7.01 -20.57 -16.23
N ILE A 5 6.43 -20.98 -15.11
CA ILE A 5 5.42 -20.18 -14.38
C ILE A 5 6.11 -18.95 -13.78
N SER A 6 5.64 -17.75 -14.14
CA SER A 6 6.12 -16.49 -13.57
C SER A 6 5.39 -16.16 -12.26
N LYS A 7 6.12 -15.67 -11.26
CA LYS A 7 5.54 -15.29 -9.96
C LYS A 7 4.92 -13.89 -10.05
N VAL A 8 3.67 -13.77 -9.63
CA VAL A 8 2.95 -12.49 -9.56
C VAL A 8 3.52 -11.64 -8.42
N LYS A 9 3.88 -10.38 -8.73
CA LYS A 9 4.51 -9.46 -7.76
C LYS A 9 3.55 -9.00 -6.65
N THR A 10 2.24 -9.04 -6.92
CA THR A 10 1.12 -8.57 -6.08
C THR A 10 0.18 -9.70 -5.66
N ALA A 11 0.73 -10.79 -5.11
CA ALA A 11 -0.03 -11.98 -4.76
C ALA A 11 -1.21 -11.74 -3.79
N ALA A 12 -1.11 -10.73 -2.91
CA ALA A 12 -2.15 -10.44 -1.91
C ALA A 12 -3.48 -9.95 -2.51
N LEU A 13 -3.46 -9.45 -3.75
CA LEU A 13 -4.69 -9.04 -4.44
C LEU A 13 -5.45 -10.22 -5.06
N LYS A 14 -4.89 -11.44 -5.09
CA LYS A 14 -5.49 -12.64 -5.69
C LYS A 14 -6.17 -12.38 -7.05
N GLY A 15 -5.48 -11.66 -7.96
CA GLY A 15 -5.99 -11.33 -9.29
C GLY A 15 -6.94 -10.12 -9.37
N SER A 16 -7.43 -9.59 -8.23
CA SER A 16 -8.25 -8.38 -8.22
C SER A 16 -7.42 -7.12 -8.53
N PRO A 17 -7.95 -6.12 -9.25
CA PRO A 17 -7.23 -4.87 -9.53
C PRO A 17 -7.01 -4.03 -8.26
N GLN A 18 -8.00 -4.05 -7.37
CA GLN A 18 -7.99 -3.38 -6.08
C GLN A 18 -8.66 -4.24 -5.02
N ARG A 19 -8.28 -4.04 -3.76
CA ARG A 19 -8.88 -4.75 -2.61
C ARG A 19 -9.04 -3.82 -1.43
N ARG A 20 -10.18 -3.91 -0.76
CA ARG A 20 -10.46 -3.19 0.49
C ARG A 20 -9.63 -3.78 1.64
N GLY A 21 -9.23 -2.93 2.57
CA GLY A 21 -8.62 -3.35 3.82
C GLY A 21 -8.82 -2.33 4.92
N VAL A 22 -8.45 -2.72 6.13
CA VAL A 22 -8.49 -1.90 7.34
C VAL A 22 -7.07 -1.59 7.77
N CYS A 23 -6.77 -0.33 8.06
CA CYS A 23 -5.48 0.08 8.60
C CYS A 23 -5.29 -0.46 10.01
N THR A 24 -4.25 -1.24 10.24
CA THR A 24 -3.86 -1.70 11.58
C THR A 24 -2.91 -0.73 12.25
N ARG A 25 -2.02 -0.09 11.49
CA ARG A 25 -1.09 0.92 11.99
C ARG A 25 -0.69 1.88 10.88
N VAL A 26 -0.62 3.17 11.20
CA VAL A 26 -0.08 4.21 10.30
C VAL A 26 1.24 4.70 10.87
N TYR A 27 2.30 4.75 10.05
CA TYR A 27 3.64 5.12 10.51
C TYR A 27 4.52 5.62 9.36
N THR A 28 5.69 6.15 9.70
CA THR A 28 6.68 6.60 8.71
C THR A 28 7.86 5.64 8.62
N THR A 29 8.43 5.48 7.43
CA THR A 29 9.61 4.64 7.21
C THR A 29 10.63 5.39 6.36
N THR A 30 11.92 5.19 6.64
CA THR A 30 13.03 5.75 5.87
C THR A 30 13.24 4.93 4.58
N PRO A 31 13.52 5.58 3.43
CA PRO A 31 13.82 4.90 2.19
C PRO A 31 15.21 4.24 2.22
N LYS A 32 15.47 3.36 1.26
CA LYS A 32 16.82 2.83 1.03
C LYS A 32 17.76 3.96 0.55
N LYS A 33 19.04 3.88 0.93
CA LYS A 33 20.13 4.68 0.34
C LYS A 33 20.10 4.50 -1.19
N PRO A 34 20.26 5.54 -2.04
CA PRO A 34 20.83 6.88 -1.80
C PRO A 34 19.84 7.95 -1.32
N ASN A 35 18.55 7.64 -1.22
CA ASN A 35 17.53 8.64 -0.94
C ASN A 35 17.41 8.88 0.58
N SER A 36 17.03 10.10 0.97
CA SER A 36 16.67 10.47 2.35
C SER A 36 15.30 11.15 2.35
N ALA A 37 14.38 10.69 3.19
CA ALA A 37 13.04 11.26 3.42
C ALA A 37 12.30 10.46 4.50
N LEU A 38 11.16 10.98 4.96
CA LEU A 38 10.16 10.18 5.68
C LEU A 38 9.03 9.81 4.73
N ARG A 39 8.84 8.51 4.49
CA ARG A 39 7.74 8.00 3.66
C ARG A 39 6.59 7.54 4.55
N LYS A 40 5.40 8.08 4.31
CA LYS A 40 4.16 7.69 5.00
C LYS A 40 3.68 6.32 4.49
N VAL A 41 3.51 5.38 5.40
CA VAL A 41 3.06 4.01 5.11
C VAL A 41 1.97 3.59 6.08
N ALA A 42 1.13 2.66 5.65
CA ALA A 42 0.16 2.00 6.51
C ALA A 42 0.33 0.49 6.43
N ARG A 43 0.21 -0.17 7.58
CA ARG A 43 -0.05 -1.59 7.63
C ARG A 43 -1.55 -1.81 7.50
N VAL A 44 -1.95 -2.66 6.55
CA VAL A 44 -3.34 -2.84 6.14
C VAL A 44 -3.66 -4.32 6.16
N LYS A 45 -4.70 -4.70 6.89
CA LYS A 45 -5.29 -6.04 6.85
C LYS A 45 -6.34 -6.05 5.73
N LEU A 46 -6.05 -6.77 4.64
CA LEU A 46 -6.99 -6.88 3.52
C LEU A 46 -8.19 -7.76 3.90
N THR A 47 -9.29 -7.63 3.16
CA THR A 47 -10.44 -8.55 3.30
C THR A 47 -10.07 -10.02 3.06
N SER A 48 -8.98 -10.29 2.35
CA SER A 48 -8.43 -11.62 2.18
C SER A 48 -7.60 -12.13 3.36
N GLN A 49 -7.67 -11.47 4.52
CA GLN A 49 -6.95 -11.77 5.77
C GLN A 49 -5.42 -11.65 5.70
N VAL A 50 -4.87 -11.31 4.53
CA VAL A 50 -3.44 -11.05 4.34
C VAL A 50 -3.13 -9.62 4.76
N GLU A 51 -2.11 -9.49 5.60
CA GLU A 51 -1.58 -8.18 5.96
C GLU A 51 -0.53 -7.70 4.97
N VAL A 52 -0.66 -6.46 4.53
CA VAL A 52 0.24 -5.82 3.58
C VAL A 52 0.66 -4.44 4.04
N THR A 53 1.85 -4.00 3.64
CA THR A 53 2.31 -2.64 3.86
C THR A 53 2.06 -1.88 2.58
N ALA A 54 1.27 -0.81 2.69
CA ALA A 54 0.88 0.01 1.58
C ALA A 54 1.40 1.44 1.77
N TYR A 55 1.90 2.03 0.68
CA TYR A 55 2.34 3.41 0.66
C TYR A 55 1.16 4.37 0.54
N ILE A 56 1.24 5.48 1.26
CA ILE A 56 0.24 6.55 1.20
C ILE A 56 0.79 7.64 0.25
N PRO A 57 0.23 7.78 -0.96
CA PRO A 57 0.72 8.76 -1.93
C PRO A 57 0.21 10.17 -1.62
N GLY A 58 0.97 11.17 -2.06
CA GLY A 58 0.64 12.59 -1.91
C GLY A 58 1.13 13.20 -0.59
N GLU A 59 0.75 14.46 -0.42
CA GLU A 59 1.05 15.26 0.76
C GLU A 59 -0.15 15.27 1.71
N GLY A 60 0.14 15.19 3.02
CA GLY A 60 -0.89 15.00 4.04
C GLY A 60 -1.66 13.67 3.92
N HIS A 61 -2.29 13.27 5.02
CA HIS A 61 -3.29 12.19 5.05
C HIS A 61 -4.07 12.27 6.36
N ASN A 62 -5.29 11.75 6.35
CA ASN A 62 -6.21 11.72 7.50
C ASN A 62 -6.37 10.31 8.08
N LEU A 63 -5.55 9.33 7.67
CA LEU A 63 -5.72 7.94 8.08
C LEU A 63 -5.26 7.73 9.51
N GLN A 64 -6.05 6.97 10.24
CA GLN A 64 -5.78 6.53 11.60
C GLN A 64 -5.87 4.99 11.64
N GLU A 65 -5.72 4.43 12.83
CA GLU A 65 -6.05 3.03 13.05
C GLU A 65 -7.53 2.78 12.74
N HIS A 66 -7.85 1.58 12.24
CA HIS A 66 -9.19 1.16 11.83
C HIS A 66 -9.81 1.88 10.62
N SER A 67 -9.14 2.87 10.04
CA SER A 67 -9.63 3.49 8.80
C SER A 67 -9.72 2.47 7.66
N MET A 68 -10.81 2.52 6.91
CA MET A 68 -11.04 1.71 5.72
C MET A 68 -10.36 2.33 4.51
N VAL A 69 -9.57 1.52 3.81
CA VAL A 69 -8.79 1.97 2.65
C VAL A 69 -8.92 1.02 1.48
N LEU A 70 -8.78 1.57 0.28
CA LEU A 70 -8.72 0.82 -0.96
C LEU A 70 -7.26 0.70 -1.40
N VAL A 71 -6.79 -0.53 -1.61
CA VAL A 71 -5.40 -0.82 -1.93
C VAL A 71 -5.28 -1.31 -3.36
N ARG A 72 -4.30 -0.78 -4.09
CA ARG A 72 -3.89 -1.24 -5.43
C ARG A 72 -2.47 -1.75 -5.46
N GLY A 73 -2.15 -2.48 -6.52
CA GLY A 73 -0.78 -2.88 -6.84
C GLY A 73 0.08 -1.66 -7.20
N GLY A 74 1.35 -1.69 -6.80
CA GLY A 74 2.30 -0.66 -7.19
C GLY A 74 3.52 -0.65 -6.27
N ARG A 75 4.65 -1.16 -6.77
CA ARG A 75 5.89 -1.13 -6.00
C ARG A 75 6.38 0.31 -5.83
N VAL A 76 6.74 0.66 -4.60
CA VAL A 76 7.54 1.86 -4.33
C VAL A 76 9.01 1.48 -4.48
N ARG A 77 9.73 2.16 -5.38
CA ARG A 77 11.13 1.81 -5.70
C ARG A 77 12.07 2.03 -4.52
N ASP A 78 11.74 3.03 -3.71
CA ASP A 78 12.56 3.52 -2.59
C ASP A 78 12.41 2.69 -1.32
N LEU A 79 11.24 2.09 -1.10
CA LEU A 79 10.96 1.33 0.12
C LEU A 79 11.08 -0.17 -0.16
N PRO A 80 11.97 -0.90 0.55
CA PRO A 80 11.99 -2.35 0.46
C PRO A 80 10.69 -2.92 1.04
N GLY A 81 10.18 -3.98 0.43
CA GLY A 81 8.96 -4.68 0.91
C GLY A 81 7.63 -4.00 0.61
N VAL A 82 7.59 -2.71 0.26
CA VAL A 82 6.34 -1.98 -0.01
C VAL A 82 5.92 -2.14 -1.49
N ARG A 83 5.01 -3.08 -1.73
CA ARG A 83 4.54 -3.47 -3.07
C ARG A 83 3.16 -2.94 -3.44
N TYR A 84 2.50 -2.27 -2.50
CA TYR A 84 1.13 -1.80 -2.62
C TYR A 84 1.04 -0.30 -2.35
N LYS A 85 0.02 0.34 -2.92
CA LYS A 85 -0.30 1.75 -2.72
C LYS A 85 -1.75 1.89 -2.32
N ILE A 86 -2.04 2.81 -1.42
CA ILE A 86 -3.40 3.22 -1.11
C ILE A 86 -3.90 4.15 -2.23
N ILE A 87 -5.14 3.95 -2.64
CA ILE A 87 -5.85 4.86 -3.54
C ILE A 87 -6.39 6.02 -2.70
N ARG A 88 -6.16 7.26 -3.14
CA ARG A 88 -6.66 8.48 -2.47
C ARG A 88 -8.03 8.85 -3.05
N GLY A 89 -8.87 9.52 -2.26
CA GLY A 89 -10.23 9.89 -2.67
C GLY A 89 -11.22 8.72 -2.68
N SER A 90 -10.93 7.66 -1.92
CA SER A 90 -11.77 6.47 -1.83
C SER A 90 -11.91 5.99 -0.38
N LEU A 91 -13.11 5.57 0.02
CA LEU A 91 -13.43 5.22 1.42
C LEU A 91 -12.98 6.37 2.37
N ASP A 92 -12.27 6.06 3.44
CA ASP A 92 -11.86 7.05 4.45
C ASP A 92 -10.63 7.87 4.00
N THR A 93 -10.05 7.57 2.83
CA THR A 93 -8.91 8.34 2.31
C THR A 93 -9.40 9.62 1.63
N GLN A 94 -9.12 10.77 2.23
CA GLN A 94 -9.39 12.04 1.58
C GLN A 94 -8.48 12.26 0.37
N GLY A 95 -8.88 13.17 -0.54
CA GLY A 95 -8.02 13.67 -1.59
C GLY A 95 -6.78 14.39 -1.04
N VAL A 96 -5.83 14.71 -1.92
CA VAL A 96 -4.73 15.63 -1.57
C VAL A 96 -5.30 17.05 -1.68
N LYS A 97 -5.07 17.90 -0.67
CA LYS A 97 -5.41 19.32 -0.76
C LYS A 97 -4.35 20.00 -1.62
N ASN A 98 -4.77 20.83 -2.57
CA ASN A 98 -3.90 21.68 -3.37
C ASN A 98 -3.55 22.96 -2.61
#